data_AF-A0AAN6UAU5-F1
#
_entry.id   AF-A0AAN6UAU5-F1
#
_cell.length_a   1.000
_cell.length_b   1.000
_cell.length_c   1.000
_cell.angle_alpha   90.00
_cell.angle_beta   90.00
_cell.angle_gamma   90.00
#
_symmetry.space_group_name_H-M   'P 1'
#
loop_
_entity.id
_entity.type
_entity.pdbx_description
1 polymer ?
#
loop_
_entity_poly.entity_id
_entity_poly.type
_entity_poly.pdbx_seq_one_letter_code
_entity_poly.pdbx_strand_id
1 'polypeptide(L)'
;MGDTSPHKASSPDWSDASSSGSYADHIYAPKPMRPKLPSRKSSGTMIVPRDSSDVGPVELHVGPDDVRSMSPRRTTEDIQTLGKQAREELQRATTSKRKTTQLTAARRHAKALQDSLINIFNRIEAVKEEHDKLDNHNKFLQKYIGDLMSTSKITSTSRSKK
;
A
#
# COMPACT_ATOMS: atom_id res chain seq x y z
N MET A 1 -7.00 -2.74 -42.07
CA MET A 1 -7.85 -2.08 -41.05
C MET A 1 -7.28 -2.44 -39.70
N GLY A 2 -6.88 -1.43 -38.92
CA GLY A 2 -6.61 -1.53 -37.48
C GLY A 2 -5.34 -2.27 -37.07
N ASP A 3 -4.29 -1.51 -36.75
CA ASP A 3 -3.72 -1.63 -35.40
C ASP A 3 -2.97 -0.34 -35.04
N THR A 4 -3.70 0.49 -34.30
CA THR A 4 -3.15 1.53 -33.43
C THR A 4 -2.54 0.85 -32.20
N SER A 5 -1.28 1.11 -31.88
CA SER A 5 -0.91 1.17 -30.47
C SER A 5 0.22 2.13 -30.15
N PRO A 6 0.15 2.74 -28.95
CA PRO A 6 0.92 3.88 -28.52
C PRO A 6 2.11 3.41 -27.66
N HIS A 7 2.63 4.28 -26.78
CA HIS A 7 3.72 4.07 -25.81
C HIS A 7 5.10 4.59 -26.24
N LYS A 8 5.15 5.90 -26.44
CA LYS A 8 6.34 6.70 -26.12
C LYS A 8 6.45 6.76 -24.59
N ALA A 9 7.14 5.80 -23.98
CA ALA A 9 7.55 5.88 -22.58
C ALA A 9 8.85 6.70 -22.50
N SER A 10 8.78 7.79 -21.74
CA SER A 10 9.90 8.69 -21.43
C SER A 10 11.03 7.93 -20.74
N SER A 11 12.22 7.94 -21.33
CA SER A 11 13.46 7.62 -20.63
C SER A 11 13.84 8.76 -19.66
N PRO A 12 14.58 8.49 -18.56
CA PRO A 12 14.92 9.49 -17.57
C PRO A 12 16.05 10.39 -18.09
N ASP A 13 15.87 11.71 -17.94
CA ASP A 13 16.91 12.71 -18.16
C ASP A 13 17.97 12.61 -17.06
N TRP A 14 19.21 12.35 -17.46
CA TRP A 14 20.39 12.45 -16.61
C TRP A 14 21.18 13.66 -17.09
N SER A 15 21.16 14.73 -16.32
CA SER A 15 22.09 15.87 -16.44
C SER A 15 22.43 16.30 -15.02
N ASP A 16 23.60 15.92 -14.50
CA ASP A 16 24.92 16.56 -14.66
C ASP A 16 25.02 17.92 -13.97
N ALA A 17 25.93 17.99 -13.00
CA ALA A 17 26.15 19.09 -12.09
C ALA A 17 26.94 20.19 -12.79
N SER A 18 26.41 21.42 -12.83
CA SER A 18 27.17 22.59 -13.28
C SER A 18 27.50 23.49 -12.09
N SER A 19 28.78 23.56 -11.75
CA SER A 19 29.36 24.56 -10.86
C SER A 19 29.56 25.87 -11.63
N SER A 20 28.95 26.94 -11.15
CA SER A 20 29.09 28.30 -11.70
C SER A 20 30.37 28.94 -11.19
N GLY A 21 31.45 28.92 -12.00
CA GLY A 21 32.66 29.72 -11.80
C GLY A 21 32.71 30.86 -12.82
N SER A 22 32.48 32.08 -12.36
CA SER A 22 32.40 33.30 -13.17
C SER A 22 33.74 34.03 -13.24
N TYR A 23 34.55 33.78 -14.28
CA TYR A 23 35.57 34.71 -14.76
C TYR A 23 35.74 34.53 -16.27
N ALA A 24 35.51 35.61 -17.02
CA ALA A 24 35.57 35.65 -18.46
C ALA A 24 37.01 35.90 -18.92
N ASP A 25 37.60 34.92 -19.61
CA ASP A 25 38.68 35.10 -20.58
C ASP A 25 38.37 34.22 -21.80
N HIS A 26 37.98 34.85 -22.90
CA HIS A 26 37.57 34.17 -24.13
C HIS A 26 38.79 33.73 -24.95
N ILE A 27 39.39 32.60 -24.57
CA ILE A 27 40.33 31.89 -25.45
C ILE A 27 39.51 31.11 -26.50
N TYR A 28 39.47 31.60 -27.74
CA TYR A 28 38.88 30.87 -28.88
C TYR A 28 39.80 29.70 -29.29
N ALA A 29 39.79 28.63 -28.51
CA ALA A 29 40.38 27.35 -28.95
C ALA A 29 39.39 26.64 -29.89
N PRO A 30 39.82 26.15 -31.07
CA PRO A 30 38.95 25.37 -31.95
C PRO A 30 38.51 24.10 -31.22
N LYS A 31 37.19 23.91 -31.07
CA LYS A 31 36.64 22.71 -30.45
C LYS A 31 37.09 21.49 -31.27
N PRO A 32 37.84 20.54 -30.70
CA PRO A 32 38.26 19.34 -31.43
C PRO A 32 37.02 18.57 -31.87
N MET A 33 36.81 18.47 -33.17
CA MET A 33 35.70 17.70 -33.72
C MET A 33 36.01 16.21 -33.58
N ARG A 34 35.10 15.47 -32.95
CA ARG A 34 35.20 14.01 -32.83
C ARG A 34 35.22 13.39 -34.23
N PRO A 35 36.19 12.53 -34.57
CA PRO A 35 36.17 11.76 -35.81
C PRO A 35 34.85 11.01 -35.94
N LYS A 36 34.25 11.03 -37.15
CA LYS A 36 32.99 10.32 -37.41
C LYS A 36 33.23 8.82 -37.24
N LEU A 37 32.55 8.22 -36.27
CA LEU A 37 32.55 6.76 -36.09
C LEU A 37 31.95 6.11 -37.35
N PRO A 38 32.55 5.03 -37.88
CA PRO A 38 31.95 4.28 -38.98
C PRO A 38 30.57 3.79 -38.54
N SER A 39 29.58 3.91 -39.43
CA SER A 39 28.22 3.44 -39.19
C SER A 39 28.27 1.93 -38.93
N ARG A 40 28.08 1.53 -37.67
CA ARG A 40 27.91 0.12 -37.31
C ARG A 40 26.47 -0.26 -37.64
N LYS A 41 26.29 -1.29 -38.47
CA LYS A 41 24.98 -1.94 -38.63
C LYS A 41 24.49 -2.40 -37.26
N SER A 42 23.21 -2.23 -36.96
CA SER A 42 22.61 -2.79 -35.75
C SER A 42 22.79 -4.31 -35.79
N SER A 43 23.62 -4.86 -34.90
CA SER A 43 23.59 -6.30 -34.63
C SER A 43 22.18 -6.61 -34.11
N GLY A 44 21.51 -7.59 -34.70
CA GLY A 44 20.13 -7.95 -34.37
C GLY A 44 19.90 -8.27 -32.89
N THR A 45 18.68 -8.66 -32.55
CA THR A 45 18.30 -8.92 -31.16
C THR A 45 19.21 -10.00 -30.56
N MET A 46 19.69 -9.80 -29.33
CA MET A 46 20.45 -10.81 -28.58
C MET A 46 19.55 -11.96 -28.07
N ILE A 47 18.35 -12.10 -28.61
CA ILE A 47 17.34 -13.04 -28.12
C ILE A 47 17.61 -14.39 -28.79
N VAL A 48 18.21 -15.30 -28.04
CA VAL A 48 18.41 -16.67 -28.48
C VAL A 48 17.20 -17.52 -28.03
N PRO A 49 16.58 -18.33 -28.93
CA PRO A 49 15.51 -19.24 -28.57
C PRO A 49 15.92 -20.19 -27.44
N ARG A 50 14.96 -20.55 -26.58
CA ARG A 50 15.21 -21.34 -25.36
C ARG A 50 15.83 -22.72 -25.62
N ASP A 51 15.65 -23.26 -26.83
CA ASP A 51 16.11 -24.58 -27.23
C ASP A 51 17.39 -24.52 -28.11
N SER A 52 18.00 -23.35 -28.28
CA SER A 52 19.23 -23.20 -29.06
C SER A 52 20.44 -23.74 -28.29
N SER A 53 21.26 -24.56 -28.96
CA SER A 53 22.53 -25.07 -28.45
C SER A 53 23.65 -24.04 -28.43
N ASP A 54 23.46 -22.85 -29.01
CA ASP A 54 24.50 -21.83 -29.13
C ASP A 54 24.79 -21.10 -27.82
N VAL A 55 23.94 -21.29 -26.79
CA VAL A 55 24.05 -20.65 -25.47
C VAL A 55 23.94 -21.73 -24.39
N GLY A 56 24.97 -22.55 -24.29
CA GLY A 56 25.18 -23.48 -23.18
C GLY A 56 26.27 -22.98 -22.22
N PRO A 57 26.41 -23.61 -21.03
CA PRO A 57 27.61 -23.45 -20.21
C PRO A 57 28.82 -23.86 -21.06
N VAL A 58 29.54 -22.89 -21.61
CA VAL A 58 30.80 -23.14 -22.30
C VAL A 58 31.79 -23.58 -21.22
N GLU A 59 32.27 -24.80 -21.35
CA GLU A 59 33.36 -25.35 -20.55
C GLU A 59 34.63 -24.52 -20.85
N LEU A 60 34.79 -23.41 -20.12
CA LEU A 60 35.98 -22.57 -20.24
C LEU A 60 37.17 -23.35 -19.68
N HIS A 61 38.00 -23.86 -20.58
CA HIS A 61 39.32 -24.40 -20.22
C HIS A 61 40.18 -23.25 -19.69
N VAL A 62 40.24 -23.13 -18.36
CA VAL A 62 41.13 -22.20 -17.67
C VAL A 62 42.54 -22.75 -17.79
N GLY A 63 43.34 -22.14 -18.66
CA GLY A 63 44.75 -22.51 -18.82
C GLY A 63 45.57 -22.13 -17.57
N PRO A 64 46.73 -22.78 -17.36
CA PRO A 64 47.61 -22.51 -16.21
C PRO A 64 48.15 -21.06 -16.16
N ASP A 65 48.04 -20.30 -17.24
CA ASP A 65 48.46 -18.89 -17.35
C ASP A 65 47.26 -17.91 -17.41
N ASP A 66 46.02 -18.39 -17.21
CA ASP A 66 44.82 -17.54 -17.22
C ASP A 66 44.80 -16.65 -15.97
N VAL A 67 44.80 -15.34 -16.16
CA VAL A 67 44.69 -14.30 -15.12
C VAL A 67 43.48 -14.50 -14.19
N ARG A 68 42.42 -15.15 -14.67
CA ARG A 68 41.23 -15.45 -13.87
C ARG A 68 41.48 -16.58 -12.86
N SER A 69 42.53 -17.38 -13.04
CA SER A 69 43.00 -18.37 -12.05
C SER A 69 43.82 -17.72 -10.93
N MET A 70 44.44 -16.57 -11.22
CA MET A 70 45.31 -15.81 -10.30
C MET A 70 44.56 -14.81 -9.42
N SER A 71 43.25 -14.62 -9.65
CA SER A 71 42.41 -13.72 -8.85
C SER A 71 41.80 -14.49 -7.66
N PRO A 72 41.82 -13.95 -6.42
CA PRO A 72 41.11 -14.55 -5.30
C PRO A 72 39.62 -14.70 -5.63
N ARG A 73 39.17 -15.92 -5.90
CA ARG A 73 37.76 -16.24 -6.10
C ARG A 73 37.13 -16.58 -4.76
N ARG A 74 35.91 -16.09 -4.54
CA ARG A 74 35.05 -16.64 -3.49
C ARG A 74 34.97 -18.15 -3.69
N THR A 75 35.13 -18.91 -2.62
CA THR A 75 35.03 -20.36 -2.67
C THR A 75 33.63 -20.73 -3.17
N THR A 76 33.47 -21.91 -3.77
CA THR A 76 32.15 -22.39 -4.19
C THR A 76 31.15 -22.45 -3.02
N GLU A 77 31.66 -22.68 -1.81
CA GLU A 77 30.90 -22.62 -0.55
C GLU A 77 30.40 -21.20 -0.25
N ASP A 78 31.26 -20.18 -0.36
CA ASP A 78 30.87 -18.77 -0.15
C ASP A 78 29.75 -18.32 -1.11
N ILE A 79 29.77 -18.80 -2.35
CA ILE A 79 28.73 -18.48 -3.34
C ILE A 79 27.40 -19.14 -2.96
N GLN A 80 27.42 -20.37 -2.45
CA GLN A 80 26.22 -21.06 -1.98
C GLN A 80 25.65 -20.42 -0.71
N THR A 81 26.50 -20.02 0.24
CA THR A 81 26.06 -19.34 1.47
C THR A 81 25.42 -17.99 1.15
N LEU A 82 26.02 -17.20 0.27
CA LEU A 82 25.44 -15.94 -0.21
C LEU A 82 24.07 -16.16 -0.86
N GLY A 83 23.95 -17.17 -1.73
CA GLY A 83 22.69 -17.52 -2.37
C GLY A 83 21.61 -17.97 -1.39
N LYS A 84 21.99 -18.69 -0.33
CA LYS A 84 21.09 -19.11 0.75
C LYS A 84 20.62 -17.90 1.57
N GLN A 85 21.53 -17.02 1.96
CA GLN A 85 21.21 -15.80 2.72
C GLN A 85 20.26 -14.88 1.95
N ALA A 86 20.49 -14.67 0.64
CA ALA A 86 19.61 -13.84 -0.19
C ALA A 86 18.18 -14.40 -0.27
N ARG A 87 18.03 -15.73 -0.36
CA ARG A 87 16.70 -16.37 -0.37
C ARG A 87 16.02 -16.27 1.00
N GLU A 88 16.75 -16.49 2.08
CA GLU A 88 16.23 -16.35 3.45
C GLU A 88 15.79 -14.91 3.74
N GLU A 89 16.55 -13.92 3.28
CA GLU A 89 16.17 -12.51 3.42
C GLU A 89 14.91 -12.19 2.63
N LEU A 90 14.78 -12.67 1.39
CA LEU A 90 13.58 -12.49 0.59
C LEU A 90 12.37 -13.15 1.27
N GLN A 91 12.52 -14.37 1.77
CA GLN A 91 11.47 -15.05 2.54
C GLN A 91 11.09 -14.27 3.80
N ARG A 92 12.07 -13.82 4.59
CA ARG A 92 11.85 -12.97 5.78
C ARG A 92 11.12 -11.68 5.42
N ALA A 93 11.48 -11.03 4.32
CA ALA A 93 10.82 -9.82 3.85
C ALA A 93 9.36 -10.10 3.46
N THR A 94 9.08 -11.21 2.78
CA THR A 94 7.70 -11.58 2.41
C THR A 94 6.84 -11.93 3.63
N THR A 95 7.37 -12.66 4.61
CA THR A 95 6.65 -13.01 5.83
C THR A 95 6.43 -11.79 6.73
N SER A 96 7.42 -10.90 6.83
CA SER A 96 7.29 -9.62 7.53
C SER A 96 6.20 -8.74 6.90
N LYS A 97 6.17 -8.63 5.56
CA LYS A 97 5.11 -7.92 4.83
C LYS A 97 3.72 -8.53 5.06
N ARG A 98 3.60 -9.86 5.08
CA ARG A 98 2.33 -10.54 5.41
C ARG A 98 1.90 -10.28 6.86
N LYS A 99 2.85 -10.30 7.80
CA LYS A 99 2.57 -10.03 9.22
C LYS A 99 2.09 -8.59 9.45
N THR A 100 2.74 -7.60 8.84
CA THR A 100 2.32 -6.19 9.00
C THR A 100 0.97 -5.90 8.33
N THR A 101 0.71 -6.49 7.16
CA THR A 101 -0.60 -6.36 6.48
C THR A 101 -1.72 -7.03 7.27
N GLN A 102 -1.49 -8.21 7.86
CA GLN A 102 -2.48 -8.81 8.77
C GLN A 102 -2.71 -7.97 10.03
N LEU A 103 -1.66 -7.43 10.65
CA LEU A 103 -1.78 -6.62 11.86
C LEU A 103 -2.60 -5.33 11.59
N THR A 104 -2.37 -4.69 10.44
CA THR A 104 -3.14 -3.50 10.04
C THR A 104 -4.59 -3.84 9.71
N ALA A 105 -4.86 -4.96 9.04
CA ALA A 105 -6.22 -5.44 8.76
C ALA A 105 -6.99 -5.76 10.05
N ALA A 106 -6.37 -6.48 10.99
CA ALA A 106 -6.97 -6.80 12.29
C ALA A 106 -7.29 -5.52 13.09
N ARG A 107 -6.37 -4.54 13.11
CA ARG A 107 -6.60 -3.25 13.77
C ARG A 107 -7.76 -2.48 13.14
N ARG A 108 -7.88 -2.49 11.80
CA ARG A 108 -8.99 -1.85 11.09
C ARG A 108 -10.33 -2.52 11.44
N HIS A 109 -10.37 -3.84 11.49
CA HIS A 109 -11.57 -4.59 11.85
C HIS A 109 -12.00 -4.31 13.30
N ALA A 110 -11.05 -4.32 14.25
CA ALA A 110 -11.32 -3.97 15.64
C ALA A 110 -11.86 -2.54 15.80
N LYS A 111 -11.31 -1.58 15.04
CA LYS A 111 -11.79 -0.19 15.05
C LYS A 111 -13.22 -0.07 14.50
N ALA A 112 -13.53 -0.74 13.39
CA ALA A 112 -14.89 -0.72 12.83
C ALA A 112 -15.92 -1.29 13.82
N LEU A 113 -15.57 -2.36 14.54
CA LEU A 113 -16.42 -2.91 15.60
C LEU A 113 -16.61 -1.92 16.75
N GLN A 114 -15.53 -1.25 17.19
CA GLN A 114 -15.60 -0.23 18.24
C GLN A 114 -16.54 0.93 17.84
N ASP A 115 -16.36 1.46 16.62
CA ASP A 115 -17.20 2.55 16.10
C ASP A 115 -18.68 2.11 16.01
N SER A 116 -18.93 0.87 15.59
CA SER A 116 -20.28 0.29 15.56
C SER A 116 -20.90 0.17 16.96
N LEU A 117 -20.12 -0.24 17.96
CA LEU A 117 -20.59 -0.36 19.34
C LEU A 117 -20.93 1.00 19.94
N ILE A 118 -20.09 2.02 19.70
CA ILE A 118 -20.35 3.39 20.13
C ILE A 118 -21.64 3.92 19.49
N ASN A 119 -21.86 3.66 18.20
CA ASN A 119 -23.09 4.07 17.53
C ASN A 119 -24.34 3.41 18.12
N ILE A 120 -24.28 2.10 18.41
CA ILE A 120 -25.39 1.39 19.06
C ILE A 120 -25.63 1.95 20.46
N PHE A 121 -24.58 2.20 21.22
CA PHE A 121 -24.66 2.79 22.56
C PHE A 121 -25.41 4.14 22.54
N ASN A 122 -24.98 5.07 21.68
CA ASN A 122 -25.63 6.37 21.53
C ASN A 122 -27.11 6.24 21.15
N ARG A 123 -27.44 5.28 20.28
CA ARG A 123 -28.82 5.03 19.86
C ARG A 123 -29.68 4.47 21.01
N ILE A 124 -29.10 3.62 21.86
CA ILE A 124 -29.77 3.12 23.07
C ILE A 124 -30.03 4.26 24.05
N GLU A 125 -29.05 5.14 24.28
CA GLU A 125 -29.22 6.29 25.16
C GLU A 125 -30.35 7.21 24.69
N ALA A 126 -30.38 7.55 23.39
CA ALA A 126 -31.44 8.37 22.81
C ALA A 126 -32.83 7.74 22.99
N VAL A 127 -32.96 6.44 22.74
CA VAL A 127 -34.22 5.71 22.95
C VAL A 127 -34.62 5.70 24.42
N LYS A 128 -33.67 5.54 25.34
CA LYS A 128 -33.93 5.55 26.78
C LYS A 128 -34.45 6.91 27.24
N GLU A 129 -33.85 8.00 26.80
CA GLU A 129 -34.33 9.35 27.14
C GLU A 129 -35.75 9.62 26.60
N GLU A 130 -36.04 9.17 25.39
CA GLU A 130 -37.39 9.27 24.82
C GLU A 130 -38.40 8.42 25.60
N HIS A 131 -38.01 7.20 25.96
CA HIS A 131 -38.83 6.32 26.78
C HIS A 131 -39.13 6.95 28.14
N ASP A 132 -38.13 7.51 28.82
CA ASP A 132 -38.32 8.19 30.11
C ASP A 132 -39.30 9.38 30.01
N LYS A 133 -39.25 10.13 28.89
CA LYS A 133 -40.22 11.20 28.61
C LYS A 133 -41.64 10.65 28.42
N LEU A 134 -41.79 9.60 27.61
CA LEU A 134 -43.08 8.96 27.37
C LEU A 134 -43.66 8.36 28.66
N ASP A 135 -42.83 7.75 29.51
CA ASP A 135 -43.24 7.21 30.80
C ASP A 135 -43.71 8.31 31.75
N ASN A 136 -43.02 9.46 31.79
CA ASN A 136 -43.46 10.60 32.58
C ASN A 136 -44.80 11.16 32.11
N HIS A 137 -45.00 11.29 30.80
CA HIS A 137 -46.28 11.69 30.24
C HIS A 137 -47.39 10.68 30.53
N ASN A 138 -47.10 9.38 30.42
CA ASN A 138 -48.06 8.32 30.71
C ASN A 138 -48.48 8.33 32.18
N LYS A 139 -47.52 8.47 33.11
CA LYS A 139 -47.79 8.65 34.55
C LYS A 139 -48.67 9.88 34.81
N PHE A 140 -48.40 11.00 34.14
CA PHE A 140 -49.23 12.21 34.25
C PHE A 140 -50.67 11.96 33.79
N LEU A 141 -50.85 11.34 32.63
CA LEU A 141 -52.18 11.01 32.09
C LEU A 141 -52.94 10.04 33.01
N GLN A 142 -52.28 8.99 33.50
CA GLN A 142 -52.89 8.05 34.45
C GLN A 142 -53.35 8.74 35.73
N LYS A 143 -52.52 9.63 36.30
CA LYS A 143 -52.89 10.42 37.47
C LYS A 143 -54.10 11.32 37.18
N TYR A 144 -54.08 12.04 36.06
CA TYR A 144 -55.17 12.94 35.66
C TYR A 144 -56.50 12.18 35.50
N ILE A 145 -56.47 11.03 34.82
CA ILE A 145 -57.64 10.16 34.66
C ILE A 145 -58.11 9.65 36.03
N GLY A 146 -57.19 9.21 36.90
CA GLY A 146 -57.51 8.77 38.25
C GLY A 146 -58.21 9.84 39.08
N ASP A 147 -57.70 11.08 39.05
CA ASP A 147 -58.27 12.23 39.76
C ASP A 147 -59.68 12.57 39.19
N LEU A 148 -59.83 12.56 37.86
CA LEU A 148 -61.11 12.83 37.19
C LEU A 148 -62.17 11.77 37.51
N MET A 149 -61.78 10.49 37.51
CA MET A 149 -62.67 9.38 37.85
C MET A 149 -63.06 9.41 39.33
N SER A 150 -62.13 9.76 40.22
CA SER A 150 -62.38 9.89 41.65
C SER A 150 -63.38 11.02 41.95
N THR A 151 -63.17 12.19 41.34
CA THR A 151 -64.10 13.34 41.47
C THR A 151 -65.46 13.07 40.83
N SER A 152 -65.54 12.35 39.70
CA SER A 152 -66.81 11.95 39.08
C SER A 152 -67.64 11.00 39.95
N LYS A 153 -67.02 10.07 40.68
CA LYS A 153 -67.74 9.18 41.63
C LYS A 153 -68.32 9.95 42.81
N ILE A 154 -67.59 10.93 43.34
CA ILE A 154 -68.03 11.76 44.48
C ILE A 154 -69.18 12.69 44.08
N THR A 155 -69.12 13.29 42.89
CA THR A 155 -70.13 14.24 42.40
C THR A 155 -71.41 13.59 41.86
N SER A 156 -71.37 12.31 41.45
CA SER A 156 -72.55 11.56 41.00
C SER A 156 -73.34 10.94 42.15
N THR A 157 -72.66 10.34 43.14
CA THR A 157 -73.31 9.72 44.32
C THR A 157 -73.93 10.74 45.29
N SER A 158 -73.48 12.00 45.25
CA SER A 158 -74.04 13.10 46.03
C SER A 158 -75.36 13.64 45.48
N ARG A 159 -75.70 13.39 44.21
CA ARG A 159 -76.97 13.84 43.60
C ARG A 159 -78.10 12.81 43.72
N SER A 160 -77.79 11.54 43.98
CA SER A 160 -78.77 10.45 44.04
C SER A 160 -79.38 10.21 45.43
N LYS A 161 -79.15 11.09 46.41
CA LYS A 161 -79.64 10.99 47.79
C LYS A 161 -80.72 12.03 48.16
N LYS A 162 -81.38 12.63 47.18
CA LYS A 162 -82.47 13.59 47.38
C LYS A 162 -83.75 13.10 46.70
#